data_AF-A0A2S6C4M6-F1
#
_entry.id   AF-A0A2S6C4M6-F1
#
_cell.length_a   1.000
_cell.length_b   1.000
_cell.length_c   1.000
_cell.angle_alpha   90.00
_cell.angle_beta   90.00
_cell.angle_gamma   90.00
#
_symmetry.space_group_name_H-M   'P 1'
#
loop_
_entity.id
_entity.type
_entity.pdbx_description
1 polymer ?
#
loop_
_entity_poly.entity_id
_entity_poly.type
_entity_poly.pdbx_seq_one_letter_code
_entity_poly.pdbx_strand_id
1 'polypeptide(L)'
;MSRVAGRVCGTFRYKLLGQTVHFTSDPENIKAMLTAQFSDFDLGHVRRAIVGEVLGDGIFVQDDSRPRNRGAARTESVQSTCGAGGRRWTAPVNIQEMFVRLTMDTASEVLCGESVNSQLAATTDQYSEASSFGANFDQAQFHVAKKFRLVEWHWLHNPPEYQANIRVINAFAKRYVDMALAKGSACESKTPEKEKYIFLRALAKQPSDPVELRAQTLNILLAGRDTTASLTTLLGVPRNAPQTASLRETSLRRPRHLRHLRESKRDQLLETQGLPIPAVYSQ
;
A
#
# COMPACT_ATOMS: atom_id res chain seq x y z
N MET A 1 25.34 -19.87 -17.48
CA MET A 1 24.71 -20.56 -18.63
C MET A 1 24.61 -19.69 -19.90
N SER A 2 24.22 -18.41 -19.83
CA SER A 2 24.19 -17.51 -21.02
C SER A 2 25.56 -17.36 -21.74
N ARG A 3 26.66 -17.15 -21.00
CA ARG A 3 28.02 -17.08 -21.59
C ARG A 3 28.51 -18.39 -22.23
N VAL A 4 28.01 -19.55 -21.77
CA VAL A 4 28.45 -20.88 -22.26
C VAL A 4 27.69 -21.29 -23.53
N ALA A 5 26.43 -20.86 -23.67
CA ALA A 5 25.58 -21.23 -24.79
C ALA A 5 25.42 -20.13 -25.86
N GLY A 6 26.07 -18.97 -25.70
CA GLY A 6 25.99 -17.86 -26.65
C GLY A 6 24.58 -17.27 -26.86
N ARG A 7 23.61 -17.63 -26.01
CA ARG A 7 22.21 -17.25 -26.14
C ARG A 7 21.62 -16.77 -24.83
N VAL A 8 20.75 -15.77 -24.90
CA VAL A 8 19.93 -15.31 -23.77
C VAL A 8 18.90 -16.40 -23.48
N CYS A 9 19.09 -17.13 -22.38
CA CYS A 9 18.14 -18.13 -21.92
C CYS A 9 17.15 -17.44 -20.98
N GLY A 10 15.99 -17.07 -21.51
CA GLY A 10 14.92 -16.41 -20.75
C GLY A 10 14.13 -17.37 -19.86
N THR A 11 14.08 -18.66 -20.23
CA THR A 11 13.32 -19.68 -19.50
C THR A 11 14.21 -20.81 -19.06
N PHE A 12 14.24 -21.12 -17.76
CA PHE A 12 15.02 -22.21 -17.21
C PHE A 12 14.29 -22.90 -16.07
N ARG A 13 14.71 -24.15 -15.81
CA ARG A 13 14.16 -24.98 -14.74
C ARG A 13 15.25 -25.24 -13.71
N TYR A 14 14.91 -25.14 -12.44
CA TYR A 14 15.77 -25.55 -11.34
C TYR A 14 14.98 -26.34 -10.30
N LYS A 15 15.69 -27.15 -9.51
CA LYS A 15 15.09 -27.90 -8.41
C LYS A 15 15.48 -27.23 -7.10
N LEU A 16 14.48 -26.91 -6.28
CA LEU A 16 14.67 -26.30 -4.96
C LEU A 16 13.88 -27.12 -3.93
N LEU A 17 14.57 -27.71 -2.94
CA LEU A 17 13.96 -28.47 -1.85
C LEU A 17 12.92 -29.51 -2.31
N GLY A 18 13.25 -30.28 -3.36
CA GLY A 18 12.37 -31.31 -3.93
C GLY A 18 11.31 -30.79 -4.90
N GLN A 19 11.13 -29.48 -5.01
CA GLN A 19 10.21 -28.86 -5.96
C GLN A 19 10.91 -28.50 -7.27
N THR A 20 10.17 -28.61 -8.37
CA THR A 20 10.62 -28.16 -9.68
C THR A 20 10.08 -26.76 -9.93
N VAL A 21 10.97 -25.78 -10.00
CA VAL A 21 10.60 -24.38 -10.26
C VAL A 21 10.99 -24.01 -11.68
N HIS A 22 10.01 -23.46 -12.40
CA HIS A 22 10.19 -22.90 -13.74
C HIS A 22 10.28 -21.39 -13.63
N PHE A 23 11.39 -20.82 -14.09
CA PHE A 23 11.55 -19.38 -14.25
C PHE A 23 11.42 -19.04 -15.73
N THR A 24 10.67 -17.98 -16.05
CA THR A 24 10.53 -17.45 -17.40
C THR A 24 10.62 -15.93 -17.40
N SER A 25 11.43 -15.40 -18.30
CA SER A 25 11.42 -14.00 -18.74
C SER A 25 11.03 -13.88 -20.22
N ASP A 26 10.48 -14.94 -20.81
CA ASP A 26 9.98 -14.96 -22.18
C ASP A 26 8.58 -14.32 -22.23
N PRO A 27 8.37 -13.27 -23.06
CA PRO A 27 7.10 -12.55 -23.11
C PRO A 27 5.91 -13.42 -23.54
N GLU A 28 6.11 -14.40 -24.43
CA GLU A 28 5.00 -15.25 -24.88
C GLU A 28 4.52 -16.18 -23.76
N ASN A 29 5.45 -16.74 -22.97
CA ASN A 29 5.09 -17.52 -21.77
C ASN A 29 4.36 -16.66 -20.73
N ILE A 30 4.83 -15.42 -20.51
CA ILE A 30 4.19 -14.50 -19.56
C ILE A 30 2.76 -14.15 -20.02
N LYS A 31 2.57 -13.89 -21.32
CA LYS A 31 1.25 -13.62 -21.92
C LYS A 31 0.32 -14.83 -21.85
N ALA A 32 0.86 -16.03 -22.07
CA ALA A 32 0.11 -17.27 -21.92
C ALA A 32 -0.41 -17.41 -20.48
N MET A 33 0.48 -17.28 -19.48
CA MET A 33 0.13 -17.41 -18.06
C MET A 33 -0.85 -16.34 -17.56
N LEU A 34 -0.67 -15.08 -17.96
CA LEU A 34 -1.44 -13.96 -17.39
C LEU A 34 -2.72 -13.62 -18.15
N THR A 35 -2.88 -14.10 -19.39
CA THR A 35 -4.00 -13.72 -20.25
C THR A 35 -4.59 -14.90 -21.03
N ALA A 36 -3.80 -15.57 -21.89
CA ALA A 36 -4.36 -16.49 -22.88
C ALA A 36 -4.83 -17.83 -22.29
N GLN A 37 -4.15 -18.30 -21.25
CA GLN A 37 -4.37 -19.59 -20.60
C GLN A 37 -4.48 -19.43 -19.08
N PHE A 38 -5.04 -18.30 -18.61
CA PHE A 38 -5.08 -17.98 -17.18
C PHE A 38 -5.75 -19.09 -16.33
N SER A 39 -6.78 -19.75 -16.87
CA SER A 39 -7.48 -20.87 -16.21
C SER A 39 -6.61 -22.10 -15.95
N ASP A 40 -5.48 -22.24 -16.64
CA ASP A 40 -4.59 -23.40 -16.54
C ASP A 40 -3.54 -23.20 -15.42
N PHE A 41 -3.46 -22.01 -14.82
CA PHE A 41 -2.50 -21.66 -13.78
C PHE A 41 -3.22 -21.23 -12.51
N ASP A 42 -2.70 -21.68 -11.36
CA ASP A 42 -3.15 -21.25 -10.05
C ASP A 42 -2.01 -20.60 -9.26
N LEU A 43 -2.35 -20.00 -8.12
CA LEU A 43 -1.37 -19.43 -7.20
C LEU A 43 -0.58 -20.48 -6.40
N GLY A 44 -1.07 -21.73 -6.37
CA GLY A 44 -0.49 -22.85 -5.65
C GLY A 44 -0.83 -22.90 -4.16
N HIS A 45 -0.93 -24.12 -3.61
CA HIS A 45 -1.26 -24.36 -2.20
C HIS A 45 -0.23 -23.80 -1.23
N VAL A 46 1.07 -23.82 -1.58
CA VAL A 46 2.15 -23.27 -0.74
C VAL A 46 1.97 -21.77 -0.52
N ARG A 47 1.64 -21.02 -1.58
CA ARG A 47 1.38 -19.58 -1.46
C ARG A 47 0.18 -19.33 -0.56
N ARG A 48 -0.90 -20.09 -0.74
CA ARG A 48 -2.10 -20.00 0.11
C ARG A 48 -1.77 -20.24 1.58
N ALA A 49 -0.98 -21.28 1.88
CA ALA A 49 -0.58 -21.63 3.24
C ALA A 49 0.34 -20.59 3.89
N ILE A 50 1.18 -19.90 3.12
CA ILE A 50 2.11 -18.89 3.64
C ILE A 50 1.44 -17.51 3.76
N VAL A 51 0.83 -17.03 2.68
CA VAL A 51 0.29 -15.67 2.60
C VAL A 51 -1.05 -15.57 3.33
N GLY A 52 -1.84 -16.64 3.33
CA GLY A 52 -3.12 -16.70 4.03
C GLY A 52 -3.02 -16.51 5.54
N GLU A 53 -1.91 -16.88 6.18
CA GLU A 53 -1.68 -16.67 7.62
C GLU A 53 -1.69 -15.18 8.00
N VAL A 54 -1.23 -14.30 7.10
CA VAL A 54 -1.10 -12.85 7.37
C VAL A 54 -2.25 -12.07 6.75
N LEU A 55 -2.62 -12.36 5.51
CA LEU A 55 -3.57 -11.56 4.73
C LEU A 55 -4.98 -12.15 4.68
N GLY A 56 -5.19 -13.37 5.17
CA GLY A 56 -6.44 -14.11 5.04
C GLY A 56 -6.81 -14.43 3.58
N ASP A 57 -8.04 -14.88 3.39
CA ASP A 57 -8.58 -15.24 2.07
C ASP A 57 -8.91 -13.99 1.24
N GLY A 58 -7.90 -13.44 0.57
CA GLY A 58 -8.05 -12.32 -0.36
C GLY A 58 -7.41 -12.56 -1.71
N ILE A 59 -7.29 -11.50 -2.51
CA ILE A 59 -6.84 -11.54 -3.91
C ILE A 59 -5.44 -12.12 -4.14
N PHE A 60 -4.60 -12.22 -3.10
CA PHE A 60 -3.27 -12.83 -3.18
C PHE A 60 -3.22 -14.32 -2.78
N VAL A 61 -4.38 -14.88 -2.41
CA VAL A 61 -4.54 -16.20 -1.76
C VAL A 61 -5.62 -17.05 -2.45
N GLN A 62 -6.66 -16.39 -2.99
CA GLN A 62 -7.79 -17.04 -3.66
C GLN A 62 -7.49 -17.36 -5.14
N ASP A 63 -7.88 -18.57 -5.56
CA ASP A 63 -8.01 -18.99 -6.95
C ASP A 63 -9.50 -19.03 -7.37
N ASP A 64 -9.78 -18.91 -8.67
CA ASP A 64 -10.96 -18.26 -9.30
C ASP A 64 -12.38 -18.83 -9.10
N SER A 65 -12.76 -19.30 -7.90
CA SER A 65 -14.10 -19.87 -7.65
C SER A 65 -15.15 -18.90 -7.10
N ARG A 66 -14.80 -17.63 -6.81
CA ARG A 66 -15.74 -16.64 -6.24
C ARG A 66 -15.76 -15.31 -7.03
N PRO A 67 -16.93 -14.64 -7.14
CA PRO A 67 -17.04 -13.37 -7.83
C PRO A 67 -16.11 -12.33 -7.19
N ARG A 68 -15.25 -11.75 -8.02
CA ARG A 68 -14.20 -10.84 -7.58
C ARG A 68 -14.80 -9.46 -7.28
N ASN A 69 -14.80 -9.04 -6.02
CA ASN A 69 -15.06 -7.65 -5.64
C ASN A 69 -13.87 -6.77 -6.06
N ARG A 70 -13.75 -6.50 -7.37
CA ARG A 70 -12.83 -5.50 -7.92
C ARG A 70 -13.39 -4.10 -7.70
N GLY A 71 -13.54 -3.69 -6.44
CA GLY A 71 -13.70 -2.27 -6.14
C GLY A 71 -12.36 -1.58 -6.43
N ALA A 72 -12.31 -0.79 -7.50
CA ALA A 72 -11.13 0.02 -7.78
C ALA A 72 -10.98 1.07 -6.67
N ALA A 73 -10.01 0.90 -5.78
CA ALA A 73 -9.62 1.95 -4.84
C ALA A 73 -9.07 3.13 -5.66
N ARG A 74 -9.88 4.18 -5.83
CA ARG A 74 -9.42 5.43 -6.43
C ARG A 74 -8.53 6.14 -5.42
N THR A 75 -7.24 6.24 -5.72
CA THR A 75 -6.29 7.06 -4.98
C THR A 75 -6.55 8.53 -5.31
N GLU A 76 -7.15 9.27 -4.38
CA GLU A 76 -7.17 10.73 -4.42
C GLU A 76 -5.83 11.27 -3.90
N SER A 77 -5.38 12.42 -4.41
CA SER A 77 -4.15 13.07 -3.94
C SER A 77 -4.28 13.49 -2.49
N VAL A 78 -3.62 12.76 -1.59
CA VAL A 78 -3.41 13.18 -0.20
C VAL A 78 -2.24 14.16 -0.16
N GLN A 79 -2.53 15.36 0.32
CA GLN A 79 -1.61 16.49 0.31
C GLN A 79 -0.79 16.46 1.60
N SER A 80 0.34 15.76 1.58
CA SER A 80 1.27 15.71 2.71
C SER A 80 1.94 17.07 2.90
N THR A 81 1.70 17.70 4.05
CA THR A 81 2.42 18.87 4.52
C THR A 81 3.83 18.44 4.94
N CYS A 82 4.79 18.51 4.02
CA CYS A 82 6.19 18.65 4.44
C CYS A 82 6.27 19.98 5.20
N GLY A 83 6.41 19.92 6.53
CA GLY A 83 6.60 21.10 7.38
C GLY A 83 7.82 21.89 6.90
N ALA A 84 7.60 22.90 6.07
CA ALA A 84 8.63 23.81 5.61
C ALA A 84 8.90 24.83 6.71
N GLY A 85 9.61 24.40 7.77
CA GLY A 85 10.36 25.31 8.62
C GLY A 85 11.36 26.08 7.75
N GLY A 86 11.35 27.41 7.86
CA GLY A 86 11.99 28.31 6.90
C GLY A 86 13.45 28.00 6.58
N ARG A 87 13.82 28.13 5.30
CA ARG A 87 15.18 28.35 4.72
C ARG A 87 16.40 27.72 5.43
N ARG A 88 16.27 26.56 6.05
CA ARG A 88 17.40 25.75 6.51
C ARG A 88 17.32 24.39 5.83
N TRP A 89 18.45 23.93 5.31
CA TRP A 89 18.60 22.56 4.85
C TRP A 89 18.12 21.63 5.97
N THR A 90 17.23 20.70 5.64
CA THR A 90 16.78 19.69 6.60
C THR A 90 17.96 18.80 6.96
N ALA A 91 17.96 18.25 8.18
CA ALA A 91 18.89 17.18 8.53
C ALA A 91 18.80 16.04 7.49
N PRO A 92 19.84 15.21 7.31
CA PRO A 92 19.74 14.02 6.48
C PRO A 92 18.54 13.18 6.93
N VAL A 93 17.61 12.91 6.02
CA VAL A 93 16.42 12.12 6.31
C VAL A 93 16.37 10.88 5.45
N ASN A 94 15.88 9.79 6.03
CA ASN A 94 15.56 8.58 5.29
C ASN A 94 14.27 8.77 4.47
N ILE A 95 14.44 9.08 3.19
CA ILE A 95 13.33 9.34 2.26
C ILE A 95 12.46 8.08 2.05
N GLN A 96 13.05 6.89 2.13
CA GLN A 96 12.30 5.63 1.99
C GLN A 96 11.25 5.49 3.08
N GLU A 97 11.64 5.72 4.33
CA GLU A 97 10.75 5.63 5.49
C GLU A 97 9.64 6.69 5.44
N MET A 98 9.95 7.90 4.94
CA MET A 98 8.94 8.93 4.71
C MET A 98 7.90 8.50 3.68
N PHE A 99 8.30 7.88 2.58
CA PHE A 99 7.38 7.41 1.55
C PHE A 99 6.55 6.20 2.01
N VAL A 100 7.11 5.30 2.81
CA VAL A 100 6.36 4.21 3.42
C VAL A 100 5.27 4.75 4.35
N ARG A 101 5.58 5.76 5.19
CA ARG A 101 4.58 6.43 6.04
C ARG A 101 3.53 7.18 5.22
N LEU A 102 3.95 7.93 4.19
CA LEU A 102 3.04 8.66 3.30
C LEU A 102 2.01 7.74 2.64
N THR A 103 2.47 6.61 2.11
CA THR A 103 1.62 5.65 1.40
C THR A 103 0.73 4.89 2.35
N MET A 104 1.18 4.62 3.58
CA MET A 104 0.34 4.08 4.65
C MET A 104 -0.79 5.05 5.01
N ASP A 105 -0.49 6.33 5.24
CA ASP A 105 -1.48 7.36 5.56
C ASP A 105 -2.49 7.51 4.43
N THR A 106 -2.00 7.61 3.19
CA THR A 106 -2.85 7.70 1.99
C THR A 106 -3.74 6.48 1.80
N ALA A 107 -3.20 5.27 1.95
CA ALA A 107 -3.96 4.04 1.78
C ALA A 107 -5.01 3.89 2.88
N SER A 108 -4.66 4.18 4.14
CA SER A 108 -5.63 4.14 5.25
C SER A 108 -6.77 5.15 5.07
N GLU A 109 -6.48 6.35 4.60
CA GLU A 109 -7.50 7.37 4.33
C GLU A 109 -8.45 6.98 3.19
N VAL A 110 -7.94 6.40 2.10
CA VAL A 110 -8.77 5.94 0.97
C VAL A 110 -9.59 4.70 1.34
N LEU A 111 -8.99 3.76 2.08
CA LEU A 111 -9.63 2.49 2.39
C LEU A 111 -10.63 2.60 3.54
N CYS A 112 -10.22 3.31 4.60
CA CYS A 112 -10.93 3.37 5.86
C CYS A 112 -11.61 4.71 6.13
N GLY A 113 -11.28 5.75 5.36
CA GLY A 113 -11.80 7.11 5.54
C GLY A 113 -11.03 7.95 6.56
N GLU A 114 -10.08 7.35 7.28
CA GLU A 114 -9.27 8.01 8.32
C GLU A 114 -7.80 7.65 8.11
N SER A 115 -6.94 8.68 8.14
CA SER A 115 -5.48 8.51 8.09
C SER A 115 -4.98 8.00 9.44
N VAL A 116 -4.05 7.05 9.41
CA VAL A 116 -3.36 6.57 10.61
C VAL A 116 -2.32 7.59 11.14
N ASN A 117 -2.06 8.66 10.39
CA ASN A 117 -1.18 9.77 10.75
C ASN A 117 0.23 9.33 11.17
N SER A 118 0.76 8.31 10.49
CA SER A 118 2.08 7.72 10.75
C SER A 118 3.22 8.71 10.55
N GLN A 119 3.07 9.68 9.63
CA GLN A 119 4.07 10.76 9.48
C GLN A 119 4.09 11.73 10.68
N LEU A 120 2.92 12.11 11.20
CA LEU A 120 2.84 13.03 12.35
C LEU A 120 3.35 12.38 13.63
N ALA A 121 3.05 11.10 13.83
CA ALA A 121 3.56 10.33 14.95
C ALA A 121 5.09 10.29 14.98
N ALA A 122 5.72 10.19 13.80
CA ALA A 122 7.19 10.19 13.69
C ALA A 122 7.84 11.54 14.04
N THR A 123 7.09 12.65 13.94
CA THR A 123 7.58 13.98 14.33
C THR A 123 7.39 14.29 15.82
N THR A 124 6.46 13.59 16.47
CA THR A 124 6.07 13.87 17.86
C THR A 124 6.59 12.82 18.85
N ASP A 125 7.30 11.81 18.38
CA ASP A 125 7.77 10.64 19.16
C ASP A 125 6.65 9.94 19.96
N GLN A 126 5.39 10.16 19.56
CA GLN A 126 4.24 9.55 20.19
C GLN A 126 4.03 8.15 19.65
N TYR A 127 3.72 7.21 20.55
CA TYR A 127 3.23 5.89 20.16
C TYR A 127 1.97 6.07 19.30
N SER A 128 2.07 5.66 18.04
CA SER A 128 0.90 5.51 17.18
C SER A 128 0.66 4.03 16.92
N GLU A 129 -0.59 3.64 17.00
CA GLU A 129 -1.08 2.35 16.51
C GLU A 129 -0.66 2.10 15.06
N ALA A 130 -0.52 3.17 14.27
CA ALA A 130 0.03 3.18 12.91
C ALA A 130 1.47 2.66 12.84
N SER A 131 2.34 3.17 13.72
CA SER A 131 3.75 2.76 13.81
C SER A 131 3.86 1.32 14.27
N SER A 132 3.03 0.93 15.25
CA SER A 132 2.92 -0.46 15.72
C SER A 132 2.48 -1.39 14.59
N PHE A 133 1.41 -1.05 13.86
CA PHE A 133 0.97 -1.81 12.70
C PHE A 133 2.06 -1.92 11.65
N GLY A 134 2.67 -0.79 11.23
CA GLY A 134 3.69 -0.75 10.20
C GLY A 134 4.88 -1.68 10.51
N ALA A 135 5.42 -1.59 11.73
CA ALA A 135 6.53 -2.41 12.19
C ALA A 135 6.17 -3.90 12.25
N ASN A 136 5.01 -4.26 12.82
CA ASN A 136 4.54 -5.64 12.90
C ASN A 136 4.30 -6.22 11.49
N PHE A 137 3.76 -5.41 10.58
CA PHE A 137 3.51 -5.78 9.20
C PHE A 137 4.82 -6.04 8.43
N ASP A 138 5.83 -5.20 8.61
CA ASP A 138 7.15 -5.39 7.97
C ASP A 138 7.85 -6.64 8.48
N GLN A 139 7.78 -6.90 9.80
CA GLN A 139 8.29 -8.14 10.37
C GLN A 139 7.54 -9.36 9.84
N ALA A 140 6.21 -9.32 9.78
CA ALA A 140 5.42 -10.40 9.20
C ALA A 140 5.81 -10.70 7.75
N GLN A 141 6.03 -9.67 6.92
CA GLN A 141 6.52 -9.84 5.55
C GLN A 141 7.90 -10.51 5.50
N PHE A 142 8.80 -10.20 6.43
CA PHE A 142 10.09 -10.86 6.53
C PHE A 142 9.97 -12.36 6.87
N HIS A 143 9.04 -12.73 7.76
CA HIS A 143 8.75 -14.14 8.04
C HIS A 143 8.13 -14.85 6.83
N VAL A 144 7.19 -14.20 6.13
CA VAL A 144 6.62 -14.70 4.87
C VAL A 144 7.71 -14.95 3.82
N ALA A 145 8.65 -14.02 3.65
CA ALA A 145 9.77 -14.19 2.73
C ALA A 145 10.66 -15.38 3.09
N LYS A 146 10.91 -15.61 4.39
CA LYS A 146 11.64 -16.81 4.86
C LYS A 146 10.86 -18.09 4.58
N LYS A 147 9.56 -18.11 4.85
CA LYS A 147 8.68 -19.25 4.54
C LYS A 147 8.70 -19.59 3.05
N PHE A 148 8.66 -18.59 2.16
CA PHE A 148 8.75 -18.83 0.71
C PHE A 148 10.05 -19.51 0.29
N ARG A 149 11.18 -19.22 0.96
CA ARG A 149 12.45 -19.90 0.68
C ARG A 149 12.46 -21.37 1.09
N LEU A 150 11.59 -21.76 2.02
CA LEU A 150 11.43 -23.14 2.49
C LEU A 150 10.39 -23.92 1.68
N VAL A 151 9.57 -23.26 0.85
CA VAL A 151 8.57 -23.87 -0.03
C VAL A 151 7.66 -24.84 0.74
N GLU A 152 7.66 -26.15 0.44
CA GLU A 152 6.83 -27.16 1.14
C GLU A 152 7.20 -27.30 2.63
N TRP A 153 8.37 -26.81 3.04
CA TRP A 153 8.88 -26.90 4.41
C TRP A 153 8.62 -25.58 5.18
N HIS A 154 7.71 -24.73 4.67
CA HIS A 154 7.37 -23.43 5.26
C HIS A 154 6.95 -23.51 6.73
N TRP A 155 6.38 -24.63 7.16
CA TRP A 155 5.96 -24.88 8.54
C TRP A 155 7.12 -24.94 9.54
N LEU A 156 8.37 -25.12 9.09
CA LEU A 156 9.55 -25.14 9.96
C LEU A 156 9.91 -23.74 10.50
N HIS A 157 9.45 -22.67 9.84
CA HIS A 157 9.70 -21.29 10.26
C HIS A 157 8.43 -20.68 10.89
N ASN A 158 8.20 -20.93 12.17
CA ASN A 158 7.06 -20.40 12.93
C ASN A 158 7.47 -19.83 14.30
N PRO A 159 8.28 -18.77 14.33
CA PRO A 159 8.72 -18.19 15.60
C PRO A 159 7.54 -17.47 16.30
N PRO A 160 7.53 -17.38 17.64
CA PRO A 160 6.41 -16.84 18.40
C PRO A 160 6.11 -15.38 18.07
N GLU A 161 7.13 -14.59 17.72
CA GLU A 161 6.98 -13.19 17.32
C GLU A 161 6.14 -13.05 16.06
N TYR A 162 6.22 -14.02 15.13
CA TYR A 162 5.41 -14.01 13.91
C TYR A 162 3.91 -14.09 14.21
N GLN A 163 3.53 -14.93 15.17
CA GLN A 163 2.13 -15.05 15.62
C GLN A 163 1.68 -13.82 16.43
N ALA A 164 2.60 -13.13 17.10
CA ALA A 164 2.30 -11.86 17.76
C ALA A 164 2.03 -10.76 16.71
N ASN A 165 2.88 -10.68 15.67
CA ASN A 165 2.71 -9.74 14.57
C ASN A 165 1.37 -9.93 13.85
N ILE A 166 1.00 -11.18 13.52
CA ILE A 166 -0.29 -11.51 12.89
C ILE A 166 -1.47 -11.05 13.75
N ARG A 167 -1.39 -11.20 15.09
CA ARG A 167 -2.45 -10.75 16.00
C ARG A 167 -2.64 -9.24 15.95
N VAL A 168 -1.55 -8.46 15.93
CA VAL A 168 -1.60 -6.99 15.82
C VAL A 168 -2.20 -6.57 14.48
N ILE A 169 -1.77 -7.18 13.38
CA ILE A 169 -2.26 -6.89 12.01
C ILE A 169 -3.76 -7.16 11.91
N ASN A 170 -4.23 -8.30 12.42
CA ASN A 170 -5.64 -8.67 12.41
C ASN A 170 -6.49 -7.77 13.32
N ALA A 171 -5.97 -7.38 14.49
CA ALA A 171 -6.65 -6.46 15.40
C ALA A 171 -6.85 -5.08 14.75
N PHE A 172 -5.82 -4.59 14.05
CA PHE A 172 -5.87 -3.35 13.29
C PHE A 172 -6.96 -3.41 12.21
N ALA A 173 -6.95 -4.44 11.35
CA ALA A 173 -7.97 -4.61 10.31
C ALA A 173 -9.38 -4.74 10.89
N LYS A 174 -9.52 -5.51 11.99
CA LYS A 174 -10.80 -5.69 12.70
C LYS A 174 -11.39 -4.36 13.12
N ARG A 175 -10.61 -3.48 13.73
CA ARG A 175 -11.08 -2.17 14.19
C ARG A 175 -11.69 -1.35 13.05
N TYR A 176 -11.01 -1.25 11.91
CA TYR A 176 -11.51 -0.45 10.78
C TYR A 176 -12.75 -1.06 10.13
N VAL A 177 -12.82 -2.39 10.04
CA VAL A 177 -14.02 -3.08 9.56
C VAL A 177 -15.19 -2.86 10.52
N ASP A 178 -14.97 -2.99 11.83
CA ASP A 178 -16.01 -2.78 12.83
C ASP A 178 -16.51 -1.31 12.80
N MET A 179 -15.61 -0.34 12.63
CA MET A 179 -15.97 1.07 12.46
C MET A 179 -16.79 1.31 11.18
N ALA A 180 -16.43 0.67 10.08
CA ALA A 180 -17.15 0.78 8.82
C ALA A 180 -18.55 0.16 8.90
N LEU A 181 -18.68 -1.00 9.55
CA LEU A 181 -19.96 -1.66 9.79
C LEU A 181 -20.86 -0.82 10.70
N ALA A 182 -20.32 -0.30 11.82
CA ALA A 182 -21.08 0.54 12.76
C ALA A 182 -21.62 1.82 12.09
N LYS A 183 -20.80 2.50 11.27
CA LYS A 183 -21.20 3.69 10.51
C LYS A 183 -22.17 3.33 9.36
N GLY A 184 -22.01 2.17 8.73
CA GLY A 184 -22.91 1.68 7.68
C GLY A 184 -24.33 1.39 8.17
N SER A 185 -24.48 0.88 9.39
CA SER A 185 -25.80 0.68 10.04
C SER A 185 -26.45 1.96 10.56
N ALA A 186 -25.70 3.06 10.71
CA ALA A 186 -26.19 4.33 11.28
C ALA A 186 -26.54 5.40 10.23
N CYS A 187 -26.11 5.26 8.97
CA CYS A 187 -26.29 6.26 7.92
C CYS A 187 -27.31 5.82 6.84
N GLU A 188 -28.60 5.88 7.18
CA GLU A 188 -29.69 6.12 6.21
C GLU A 188 -30.08 7.61 6.17
N SER A 189 -29.13 8.53 6.32
CA SER A 189 -29.42 9.97 6.24
C SER A 189 -29.31 10.49 4.80
N LYS A 190 -30.47 10.91 4.28
CA LYS A 190 -30.71 11.51 2.97
C LYS A 190 -29.98 12.85 2.79
N THR A 191 -28.77 12.88 2.20
CA THR A 191 -28.24 14.10 1.54
C THR A 191 -27.24 13.74 0.42
N PRO A 192 -27.38 14.28 -0.81
CA PRO A 192 -26.52 13.99 -1.95
C PRO A 192 -25.39 15.04 -2.05
N GLU A 193 -24.56 15.16 -1.01
CA GLU A 193 -23.27 15.83 -1.18
C GLU A 193 -22.20 14.79 -1.48
N LYS A 194 -21.19 15.16 -2.26
CA LYS A 194 -20.11 14.28 -2.77
C LYS A 194 -19.38 13.56 -1.62
N GLU A 195 -19.97 12.49 -1.11
CA GLU A 195 -19.33 11.67 -0.08
C GLU A 195 -18.06 11.09 -0.67
N LYS A 196 -16.94 11.44 -0.04
CA LYS A 196 -15.63 10.87 -0.34
C LYS A 196 -15.76 9.35 -0.42
N TYR A 197 -15.33 8.77 -1.54
CA TYR A 197 -15.41 7.33 -1.72
C TYR A 197 -14.54 6.64 -0.66
N ILE A 198 -15.19 5.94 0.26
CA ILE A 198 -14.52 5.12 1.26
C ILE A 198 -14.77 3.66 0.87
N PHE A 199 -13.70 2.97 0.50
CA PHE A 199 -13.76 1.62 -0.02
C PHE A 199 -14.51 0.66 0.92
N LEU A 200 -14.21 0.72 2.23
CA LEU A 200 -14.89 -0.11 3.23
C LEU A 200 -16.41 0.14 3.31
N ARG A 201 -16.86 1.39 3.13
CA ARG A 201 -18.29 1.70 3.09
C ARG A 201 -18.96 1.16 1.84
N ALA A 202 -18.26 1.18 0.70
CA ALA A 202 -18.76 0.61 -0.53
C ALA A 202 -18.89 -0.92 -0.44
N LEU A 203 -17.93 -1.60 0.20
CA LEU A 203 -18.01 -3.04 0.44
C LEU A 203 -19.05 -3.43 1.48
N ALA A 204 -19.20 -2.65 2.56
CA ALA A 204 -20.18 -2.94 3.62
C ALA A 204 -21.64 -2.87 3.14
N LYS A 205 -21.92 -2.26 1.98
CA LYS A 205 -23.26 -2.28 1.35
C LYS A 205 -23.64 -3.65 0.78
N GLN A 206 -22.68 -4.54 0.58
CA GLN A 206 -22.93 -5.92 0.19
C GLN A 206 -22.91 -6.82 1.42
N PRO A 207 -23.78 -7.85 1.51
CA PRO A 207 -23.74 -8.81 2.60
C PRO A 207 -22.41 -9.59 2.52
N SER A 208 -21.44 -9.20 3.34
CA SER A 208 -20.10 -9.78 3.35
C SER A 208 -19.74 -10.20 4.77
N ASP A 209 -19.08 -11.35 4.90
CA ASP A 209 -18.54 -11.83 6.18
C ASP A 209 -17.49 -10.83 6.72
N PRO A 210 -17.57 -10.40 7.99
CA PRO A 210 -16.53 -9.57 8.61
C PRO A 210 -15.11 -10.12 8.47
N VAL A 211 -14.92 -11.44 8.42
CA VAL A 211 -13.61 -12.06 8.20
C VAL A 211 -13.09 -11.77 6.79
N GLU A 212 -13.97 -11.87 5.79
CA GLU A 212 -13.65 -11.60 4.40
C GLU A 212 -13.34 -10.11 4.18
N LEU A 213 -14.11 -9.20 4.79
CA LEU A 213 -13.85 -7.76 4.71
C LEU A 213 -12.47 -7.39 5.28
N ARG A 214 -12.06 -8.03 6.38
CA ARG A 214 -10.72 -7.84 6.96
C ARG A 214 -9.63 -8.29 6.00
N ALA A 215 -9.79 -9.48 5.42
CA ALA A 215 -8.85 -10.02 4.44
C ALA A 215 -8.72 -9.09 3.22
N GLN A 216 -9.84 -8.68 2.61
CA GLN A 216 -9.83 -7.76 1.46
C GLN A 216 -9.17 -6.42 1.79
N THR A 217 -9.42 -5.87 2.99
CA THR A 217 -8.80 -4.62 3.47
C THR A 217 -7.28 -4.76 3.57
N LEU A 218 -6.79 -5.83 4.20
CA LEU A 218 -5.35 -6.08 4.32
C LEU A 218 -4.68 -6.28 2.97
N ASN A 219 -5.33 -7.00 2.05
CA ASN A 219 -4.80 -7.23 0.71
C ASN A 219 -4.64 -5.91 -0.08
N ILE A 220 -5.62 -5.01 -0.02
CA ILE A 220 -5.54 -3.74 -0.74
C ILE A 220 -4.59 -2.77 -0.05
N LEU A 221 -4.55 -2.76 1.29
CA LEU A 221 -3.59 -1.97 2.05
C LEU A 221 -2.15 -2.36 1.71
N LEU A 222 -1.84 -3.66 1.66
CA LEU A 222 -0.54 -4.17 1.21
C LEU A 222 -0.19 -3.65 -0.18
N ALA A 223 -1.13 -3.79 -1.13
CA ALA A 223 -0.93 -3.39 -2.51
C ALA A 223 -0.63 -1.88 -2.63
N GLY A 224 -1.36 -1.05 -1.88
CA GLY A 224 -1.22 0.41 -1.90
C GLY A 224 0.03 0.95 -1.21
N ARG A 225 0.47 0.31 -0.11
CA ARG A 225 1.59 0.76 0.73
C ARG A 225 2.94 0.54 0.04
N ASP A 226 3.35 -0.71 -0.12
CA ASP A 226 4.75 -1.02 -0.41
C ASP A 226 5.13 -0.82 -1.87
N THR A 227 4.21 -1.08 -2.80
CA THR A 227 4.47 -0.91 -4.24
C THR A 227 4.63 0.57 -4.59
N THR A 228 3.75 1.43 -4.07
CA THR A 228 3.79 2.88 -4.24
C THR A 228 5.03 3.46 -3.55
N ALA A 229 5.32 3.05 -2.31
CA ALA A 229 6.47 3.56 -1.57
C ALA A 229 7.80 3.21 -2.25
N SER A 230 7.92 1.99 -2.75
CA SER A 230 9.12 1.54 -3.46
C SER A 230 9.30 2.30 -4.77
N LEU A 231 8.22 2.51 -5.53
CA LEU A 231 8.25 3.28 -6.77
C LEU A 231 8.63 4.74 -6.52
N THR A 232 8.03 5.40 -5.53
CA THR A 232 8.34 6.80 -5.20
C THR A 232 9.75 6.95 -4.66
N THR A 233 10.26 5.97 -3.91
CA THR A 233 11.66 5.93 -3.48
C THR A 233 12.59 5.84 -4.68
N LEU A 234 12.31 4.93 -5.63
CA LEU A 234 13.12 4.75 -6.83
C LEU A 234 13.18 6.02 -7.69
N LEU A 235 12.04 6.69 -7.88
CA LEU A 235 11.93 7.93 -8.66
C LEU A 235 12.49 9.15 -7.92
N GLY A 236 12.41 9.15 -6.59
CA GLY A 236 12.86 10.25 -5.72
C GLY A 236 14.38 10.35 -5.60
N VAL A 237 15.12 9.28 -5.90
CA VAL A 237 16.58 9.32 -5.99
C VAL A 237 16.97 9.93 -7.34
N PRO A 238 17.61 11.11 -7.39
CA PRO A 238 18.02 11.74 -8.63
C PRO A 238 19.14 10.95 -9.29
N ARG A 239 18.78 9.98 -10.12
CA ARG A 239 19.74 9.17 -10.89
C ARG A 239 20.16 9.86 -12.19
N ASN A 240 19.29 10.70 -12.76
CA ASN A 240 19.50 11.38 -14.05
C ASN A 240 19.17 12.89 -13.94
N ALA A 241 20.21 13.71 -13.76
CA ALA A 241 20.10 15.18 -13.69
C ALA A 241 19.25 15.83 -14.80
N PRO A 242 19.38 15.49 -16.10
CA PRO A 242 18.61 16.15 -17.16
C PRO A 242 17.11 15.83 -17.11
N GLN A 243 16.73 14.61 -16.72
CA GLN A 243 15.31 14.22 -16.58
C GLN A 243 14.67 14.92 -15.39
N THR A 244 15.39 15.05 -14.27
CA THR A 244 14.91 15.80 -13.09
C THR A 244 14.74 17.30 -13.39
N ALA A 245 15.60 17.88 -14.23
CA ALA A 245 15.47 19.27 -14.66
C ALA A 245 14.21 19.49 -15.53
N SER A 246 13.97 18.61 -16.50
CA SER A 246 12.76 18.66 -17.35
C SER A 246 11.47 18.50 -16.53
N LEU A 247 11.43 17.56 -15.57
CA LEU A 247 10.27 17.39 -14.67
C LEU A 247 10.05 18.64 -13.79
N ARG A 248 11.13 19.27 -13.32
CA ARG A 248 11.05 20.51 -12.55
C ARG A 248 10.50 21.66 -13.39
N GLU A 249 10.99 21.84 -14.61
CA GLU A 249 10.47 22.84 -15.55
C GLU A 249 8.99 22.60 -15.89
N THR A 250 8.61 21.36 -16.14
CA THR A 250 7.21 21.00 -16.43
C THR A 250 6.30 21.28 -15.23
N SER A 251 6.77 21.02 -14.02
CA SER A 251 6.06 21.34 -12.78
C SER A 251 5.91 22.84 -12.58
N LEU A 252 6.93 23.63 -12.93
CA LEU A 252 6.93 25.09 -12.85
C LEU A 252 6.06 25.74 -13.94
N ARG A 253 5.90 25.08 -15.10
CA ARG A 253 5.07 25.54 -16.23
C ARG A 253 3.57 25.25 -16.06
N ARG A 254 3.11 24.54 -15.01
CA ARG A 254 1.67 24.34 -14.78
C ARG A 254 0.94 25.68 -14.61
N PRO A 255 -0.23 25.89 -15.25
CA PRO A 255 -0.82 27.24 -15.35
C PRO A 255 -1.35 27.76 -14.00
N ARG A 256 -1.31 29.09 -13.83
CA ARG A 256 -1.60 29.83 -12.57
C ARG A 256 -3.01 29.60 -11.98
N HIS A 257 -3.99 29.09 -12.73
CA HIS A 257 -5.37 28.90 -12.26
C HIS A 257 -5.53 27.80 -11.18
N LEU A 258 -4.53 26.94 -10.96
CA LEU A 258 -4.53 25.95 -9.88
C LEU A 258 -3.86 26.43 -8.58
N ARG A 259 -3.28 27.65 -8.53
CA ARG A 259 -2.66 28.19 -7.31
C ARG A 259 -3.70 28.57 -6.25
N HIS A 260 -4.82 29.17 -6.67
CA HIS A 260 -5.90 29.56 -5.76
C HIS A 260 -6.54 28.37 -5.03
N LEU A 261 -6.62 27.21 -5.68
CA LEU A 261 -7.10 25.96 -5.05
C LEU A 261 -6.13 25.41 -4.00
N ARG A 262 -4.84 25.71 -4.13
CA ARG A 262 -3.81 25.26 -3.19
C ARG A 262 -3.71 26.19 -1.97
N GLU A 263 -3.92 27.49 -2.17
CA GLU A 263 -3.99 28.50 -1.11
C GLU A 263 -5.28 28.33 -0.29
N SER A 264 -6.44 28.23 -0.93
CA SER A 264 -7.72 28.01 -0.23
C SER A 264 -7.77 26.72 0.59
N LYS A 265 -7.24 25.59 0.08
CA LYS A 265 -7.14 24.35 0.85
C LYS A 265 -6.08 24.42 1.95
N ARG A 266 -4.99 25.16 1.74
CA ARG A 266 -3.94 25.34 2.75
C ARG A 266 -4.46 26.19 3.90
N ASP A 267 -5.23 27.23 3.62
CA ASP A 267 -5.81 28.10 4.64
C ASP A 267 -6.87 27.35 5.46
N GLN A 268 -7.72 26.53 4.82
CA GLN A 268 -8.63 25.61 5.52
C GLN A 268 -7.91 24.57 6.41
N LEU A 269 -6.75 24.07 5.98
CA LEU A 269 -5.94 23.13 6.77
C LEU A 269 -5.22 23.81 7.94
N LEU A 270 -4.84 25.08 7.80
CA LEU A 270 -4.22 25.86 8.88
C LEU A 270 -5.26 26.27 9.93
N GLU A 271 -6.48 26.63 9.53
CA GLU A 271 -7.61 26.90 10.45
C GLU A 271 -8.02 25.66 11.24
N THR A 272 -8.13 24.50 10.58
CA THR A 272 -8.49 23.24 11.27
C THR A 272 -7.40 22.71 12.20
N GLN A 273 -6.14 23.14 12.03
CA GLN A 273 -5.01 22.77 12.90
C GLN A 273 -4.60 23.89 13.88
N GLY A 274 -5.33 25.00 13.95
CA GLY A 274 -5.04 26.12 14.87
C GLY A 274 -3.69 26.82 14.64
N LEU A 275 -3.13 26.70 13.43
CA LEU A 275 -1.83 27.30 13.07
C LEU A 275 -2.04 28.69 12.47
N PRO A 276 -1.26 29.71 12.85
CA PRO A 276 -1.46 31.08 12.38
C PRO A 276 -1.23 31.19 10.87
N ILE A 277 -2.19 31.79 10.16
CA ILE A 277 -2.08 32.13 8.73
C ILE A 277 -1.00 33.22 8.59
N PRO A 278 0.09 33.00 7.83
CA PRO A 278 1.09 34.03 7.64
C PRO A 278 0.52 35.19 6.82
N ALA A 279 0.54 36.40 7.39
CA ALA A 279 0.10 37.61 6.73
C ALA A 279 0.85 37.82 5.41
N VAL A 280 0.10 37.91 4.31
CA VAL A 280 0.63 38.22 2.98
C VAL A 280 1.11 39.67 3.00
N TYR A 281 2.42 39.88 2.94
CA TYR A 281 2.99 41.21 2.71
C TYR A 281 2.68 41.64 1.28
N SER A 282 1.87 42.69 1.16
CA SER A 282 1.70 43.47 -0.07
C SER A 282 2.95 44.32 -0.31
N GLN A 283 3.68 44.05 -1.39
CA GLN A 283 4.35 45.06 -2.22
C GLN A 283 4.38 44.55 -3.66
#